data_AF-A0A552RJV8-F1
#
_entry.id   AF-A0A552RJV8-F1
#
_cell.length_a   1.000
_cell.length_b   1.000
_cell.length_c   1.000
_cell.angle_alpha   90.00
_cell.angle_beta   90.00
_cell.angle_gamma   90.00
#
_symmetry.space_group_name_H-M   'P 1'
#
loop_
_entity.id
_entity.type
_entity.pdbx_description
1 polymer ?
#
loop_
_entity_poly.entity_id
_entity_poly.type
_entity_poly.pdbx_seq_one_letter_code
_entity_poly.pdbx_strand_id
1 'polypeptide(L)' 'MQNVPEPARTSYTALYDAERDGSPYVPPLANALRLARATLAEKAAANIHDHDEMLRAAVSLEARLRALVAALDKEAGR' A
#
# COMPACT_ATOMS: atom_id res chain seq x y z
N MET A 1 -26.55 -40.56 12.50
CA MET A 1 -26.52 -39.52 11.45
C MET A 1 -26.48 -38.16 12.13
N GLN A 2 -25.59 -37.28 11.66
CA GLN A 2 -25.24 -35.98 12.23
C GLN A 2 -26.40 -34.97 12.26
N ASN A 3 -26.33 -34.00 13.18
CA ASN A 3 -26.77 -32.64 12.92
C ASN A 3 -25.70 -31.68 13.49
N VAL A 4 -24.77 -31.27 12.63
CA VAL A 4 -23.80 -30.21 12.92
C VAL A 4 -24.46 -28.89 12.46
N PRO A 5 -24.66 -27.90 13.35
CA PRO A 5 -25.24 -26.61 12.93
C PRO A 5 -24.26 -25.82 12.05
N GLU A 6 -24.80 -25.20 11.00
CA GLU A 6 -24.10 -24.46 9.94
C GLU A 6 -23.18 -23.33 10.45
N PRO A 7 -22.09 -22.99 9.73
CA PRO A 7 -21.20 -21.90 10.12
C PRO A 7 -21.88 -20.53 9.99
N ALA A 8 -21.67 -19.68 11.00
CA ALA A 8 -22.16 -18.30 11.03
C ALA A 8 -21.64 -17.49 9.83
N ARG A 9 -22.56 -16.92 9.03
CA ARG A 9 -22.24 -15.97 7.97
C ARG A 9 -21.73 -14.67 8.58
N THR A 10 -20.46 -14.34 8.39
CA THR A 10 -19.93 -13.02 8.73
C THR A 10 -20.52 -11.99 7.77
N SER A 11 -21.10 -10.90 8.29
CA SER A 11 -21.65 -9.77 7.52
C SER A 11 -20.55 -8.88 6.90
N TYR A 12 -19.43 -9.48 6.53
CA TYR A 12 -18.25 -8.75 6.08
C TYR A 12 -18.41 -8.38 4.61
N THR A 13 -18.77 -7.12 4.37
CA THR A 13 -18.59 -6.47 3.07
C THR A 13 -17.17 -5.92 3.00
N ALA A 14 -16.36 -6.42 2.07
CA ALA A 14 -15.04 -5.87 1.84
C ALA A 14 -15.14 -4.40 1.44
N LEU A 15 -14.34 -3.54 2.08
CA LEU A 15 -14.30 -2.12 1.75
C LEU A 15 -13.73 -1.86 0.34
N TYR A 16 -12.95 -2.80 -0.19
CA TYR A 16 -12.35 -2.75 -1.51
C TYR A 16 -13.18 -3.59 -2.50
N ASP A 17 -13.61 -2.98 -3.59
CA ASP A 17 -14.28 -3.60 -4.72
C ASP A 17 -13.40 -3.43 -5.97
N ALA A 18 -12.77 -4.50 -6.44
CA ALA A 18 -11.85 -4.45 -7.57
C ALA A 18 -12.51 -3.99 -8.89
N GLU A 19 -13.83 -4.15 -9.05
CA GLU A 19 -14.55 -3.71 -10.25
C GLU A 19 -14.90 -2.21 -10.18
N ARG A 20 -15.15 -1.67 -8.98
CA ARG A 20 -15.41 -0.23 -8.76
C ARG A 20 -14.15 0.60 -8.55
N ASP A 21 -13.18 0.04 -7.84
CA ASP A 21 -11.96 0.71 -7.39
C ASP A 21 -10.76 0.39 -8.30
N GLY A 22 -11.01 -0.34 -9.41
CA GLY A 22 -10.02 -1.03 -10.24
C GLY A 22 -8.99 -0.16 -10.99
N SER A 23 -9.08 1.17 -10.92
CA SER A 23 -7.95 2.01 -11.29
C SER A 23 -7.32 2.58 -10.01
N PRO A 24 -6.33 1.90 -9.42
CA PRO A 24 -5.62 2.47 -8.29
C PRO A 24 -5.08 3.84 -8.71
N TYR A 25 -5.48 4.87 -7.96
CA TYR A 25 -5.05 6.23 -8.24
C TYR A 25 -3.52 6.28 -8.34
N VAL A 26 -3.02 6.56 -9.54
CA VAL A 26 -1.59 6.80 -9.79
C VAL A 26 -1.34 8.30 -9.71
N PRO A 27 -0.62 8.78 -8.68
CA PRO A 27 -0.29 10.20 -8.57
C PRO A 27 0.60 10.62 -9.76
N PRO A 28 0.55 11.91 -10.16
CA PRO A 28 1.49 12.45 -11.14
C PRO A 28 2.94 12.15 -10.74
N LEU A 29 3.82 11.88 -11.72
CA LEU A 29 5.21 11.47 -11.48
C LEU A 29 5.96 12.44 -10.54
N ALA A 30 5.80 13.75 -10.73
CA ALA A 30 6.40 14.76 -9.86
C ALA A 30 5.94 14.63 -8.39
N ASN A 31 4.67 14.31 -8.16
CA ASN A 31 4.14 14.08 -6.82
C ASN A 31 4.66 12.78 -6.21
N ALA A 32 4.71 11.70 -7.00
CA ALA A 32 5.27 10.42 -6.56
C ALA A 32 6.74 10.58 -6.15
N LEU A 33 7.54 11.28 -6.96
CA LEU A 33 8.94 11.57 -6.70
C LEU A 33 9.12 12.41 -5.42
N ARG A 34 8.32 13.47 -5.25
CA ARG A 34 8.34 14.32 -4.06
C ARG A 34 8.03 13.52 -2.80
N LEU A 35 7.01 12.67 -2.84
CA LEU A 35 6.60 11.84 -1.70
C LEU A 35 7.65 10.78 -1.35
N ALA A 36 8.24 10.11 -2.35
CA ALA A 36 9.31 9.14 -2.13
C ALA A 36 10.52 9.80 -1.46
N ARG A 37 10.94 10.98 -1.93
CA ARG A 37 12.05 11.74 -1.30
C ARG A 37 11.72 12.19 0.12
N ALA A 38 10.51 12.68 0.35
CA ALA A 38 10.08 13.09 1.69
C ALA A 38 10.08 11.92 2.67
N THR A 39 9.52 10.77 2.28
CA THR A 39 9.54 9.56 3.12
C THR A 39 10.96 9.04 3.34
N LEU A 40 11.83 9.08 2.32
CA LEU A 40 13.24 8.71 2.49
C LEU A 40 13.95 9.61 3.52
N ALA A 41 13.72 10.92 3.46
CA ALA A 41 14.27 11.86 4.42
C ALA A 41 13.71 11.64 5.84
N GLU A 42 12.40 11.40 5.96
CA GLU A 42 11.73 11.11 7.23
C GLU A 42 12.29 9.84 7.88
N LYS A 43 12.50 8.78 7.10
CA LYS A 43 12.94 7.47 7.61
C LYS A 43 14.45 7.32 7.72
N ALA A 44 15.23 8.29 7.25
CA ALA A 44 16.70 8.27 7.38
C ALA A 44 17.17 8.25 8.85
N ALA A 45 16.37 8.79 9.76
CA ALA A 45 16.64 8.82 11.20
C ALA A 45 15.94 7.69 11.98
N ALA A 46 15.30 6.73 11.30
CA ALA A 46 14.54 5.69 11.97
C ALA A 46 15.45 4.73 12.75
N ASN A 47 15.05 4.36 13.96
CA ASN A 47 15.75 3.34 14.75
C ASN A 47 15.50 1.95 14.18
N ILE A 48 16.44 1.44 13.39
CA ILE A 48 16.35 0.11 12.77
C ILE A 48 16.40 -1.06 13.77
N HIS A 49 16.75 -0.80 15.04
CA HIS A 49 16.76 -1.81 16.10
C HIS A 49 15.43 -1.89 16.84
N ASP A 50 14.56 -0.90 16.69
CA ASP A 50 13.17 -0.99 17.11
C ASP A 50 12.37 -1.71 16.02
N HIS A 51 11.73 -2.82 16.39
CA HIS A 51 11.04 -3.68 15.43
C HIS A 51 9.89 -2.96 14.73
N ASP A 52 9.10 -2.18 15.46
CA ASP A 52 7.94 -1.48 14.92
C ASP A 52 8.39 -0.32 14.05
N GLU A 53 9.43 0.41 14.46
CA GLU A 53 9.98 1.53 13.70
C GLU A 53 10.63 1.05 12.40
N MET A 54 11.38 -0.06 12.44
CA MET A 54 11.92 -0.73 11.27
C MET A 54 10.81 -1.14 10.29
N LEU A 55 9.76 -1.82 10.77
CA LEU A 55 8.64 -2.25 9.91
C LEU A 55 7.90 -1.05 9.30
N ARG A 56 7.62 -0.01 10.09
CA ARG A 56 6.98 1.21 9.58
C ARG A 56 7.84 1.90 8.54
N ALA A 57 9.15 1.97 8.74
CA ALA A 57 10.08 2.56 7.77
C ALA A 57 10.09 1.75 6.45
N ALA A 58 10.23 0.43 6.54
CA ALA A 58 10.27 -0.46 5.40
C ALA A 58 8.98 -0.40 4.57
N VAL A 59 7.82 -0.59 5.21
CA VAL A 59 6.52 -0.60 4.53
C VAL A 59 6.20 0.77 3.92
N SER A 60 6.50 1.86 4.64
CA SER A 60 6.29 3.22 4.11
C SER A 60 7.13 3.46 2.86
N LEU A 61 8.39 3.05 2.87
CA LEU A 61 9.28 3.23 1.72
C LEU A 61 8.85 2.34 0.54
N GLU A 62 8.52 1.07 0.79
CA GLU A 62 8.03 0.14 -0.22
C GLU A 62 6.79 0.69 -0.94
N ALA A 63 5.80 1.17 -0.17
CA ALA A 63 4.58 1.74 -0.72
C ALA A 63 4.87 2.95 -1.64
N ARG A 64 5.81 3.82 -1.25
CA ARG A 64 6.19 4.98 -2.06
C ARG A 64 6.96 4.59 -3.33
N LEU A 65 7.82 3.59 -3.27
CA LEU A 65 8.55 3.10 -4.43
C LEU A 65 7.61 2.43 -5.44
N ARG A 66 6.66 1.61 -4.98
CA ARG A 66 5.63 1.02 -5.84
C ARG A 66 4.78 2.10 -6.55
N ALA A 67 4.37 3.13 -5.81
CA ALA A 67 3.64 4.26 -6.40
C ALA A 67 4.48 5.05 -7.42
N LEU A 68 5.79 5.19 -7.18
CA LEU A 68 6.70 5.85 -8.11
C LEU A 68 6.90 5.04 -9.39
N VAL A 69 7.04 3.71 -9.29
CA VAL A 69 7.12 2.82 -10.46
C VAL A 69 5.83 2.92 -11.28
N ALA A 70 4.67 2.81 -10.64
CA ALA A 70 3.39 2.95 -11.34
C ALA A 70 3.23 4.32 -12.03
N ALA A 71 3.71 5.41 -11.41
CA ALA A 71 3.70 6.74 -12.01
C ALA A 71 4.68 6.85 -13.20
N LEU A 72 5.82 6.17 -13.13
CA LEU A 72 6.80 6.10 -14.22
C LEU A 72 6.24 5.30 -15.41
N ASP A 73 5.60 4.17 -15.14
CA ASP A 73 4.96 3.32 -16.16
C ASP A 73 3.86 4.11 -16.86
N LYS A 74 2.98 4.76 -16.10
CA LYS A 74 1.93 5.64 -16.63
C LYS A 74 2.47 6.78 -17.49
N GLU A 75 3.53 7.47 -17.05
CA GLU A 75 4.15 8.56 -17.83
C GLU A 75 4.81 8.02 -19.12
N ALA A 76 5.40 6.83 -19.06
CA ALA A 76 6.01 6.16 -20.21
C ALA A 76 4.99 5.47 -21.13
N GLY A 77 3.69 5.46 -20.79
CA GLY A 77 2.64 4.76 -21.51
C GLY A 77 2.78 3.24 -21.48
N ARG A 78 3.32 2.68 -20.39
CA ARG A 78 3.52 1.24 -20.15
C ARG A 78 2.76 0.75 -18.93
#